data_AF-A0A962XQA0-F1
#
_entry.id   AF-A0A962XQA0-F1
#
_cell.length_a   1.000
_cell.length_b   1.000
_cell.length_c   1.000
_cell.angle_alpha   90.00
_cell.angle_beta   90.00
_cell.angle_gamma   90.00
#
_symmetry.space_group_name_H-M   'P 1'
#
loop_
_entity.id
_entity.type
_entity.pdbx_description
1 polymer ?
#
loop_
_entity_poly.entity_id
_entity_poly.type
_entity_poly.pdbx_seq_one_letter_code
_entity_poly.pdbx_strand_id
1 'polypeptide(L)'
;MPGFTPTNLRSLVEPLGGLLGRLDRRTVRYLQLSEVSLVLLSLMQDMQLHRGLSCTVLDGRVDFVRELDAVGGKLQRALHTLEDQYGSRHAVFARGEWQALRDRWEALYRNWRDLDFFTNLNAHSELVLGVVEILRLFAEEHAALLGMQRVAVIRAWPPMVEHLGMLRALGLYSLAATDDLADQRHQAAMTSHYHAACRTLSAAARCEADDLVVSESEAMLHAVEAMLQDAQQRSDAQAYFHHMTAVIDAWYASIRSRLLI
;
A
#
# COMPACT_ATOMS: atom_id res chain seq x y z
N MET A 1 -16.23 20.50 -3.76
CA MET A 1 -15.33 19.51 -4.38
C MET A 1 -13.92 20.09 -4.46
N PRO A 2 -12.96 19.63 -3.64
CA PRO A 2 -11.55 19.90 -3.87
C PRO A 2 -11.05 18.92 -4.93
N GLY A 3 -10.44 19.46 -5.99
CA GLY A 3 -9.93 18.70 -7.12
C GLY A 3 -8.73 17.83 -6.73
N PHE A 4 -8.76 16.58 -7.19
CA PHE A 4 -7.63 15.67 -7.15
C PHE A 4 -6.54 16.23 -8.09
N THR A 5 -5.50 16.85 -7.55
CA THR A 5 -4.31 17.20 -8.33
C THR A 5 -3.48 15.94 -8.57
N PRO A 6 -3.25 15.56 -9.83
CA PRO A 6 -2.44 14.39 -10.13
C PRO A 6 -0.97 14.67 -9.74
N THR A 7 -0.44 13.89 -8.81
CA THR A 7 1.00 13.88 -8.51
C THR A 7 1.73 13.41 -9.76
N ASN A 8 2.27 14.37 -10.50
CA ASN A 8 2.96 14.15 -11.76
C ASN A 8 4.32 13.52 -11.44
N LEU A 9 4.53 12.25 -11.79
CA LEU A 9 5.85 11.60 -11.66
C LEU A 9 6.96 12.38 -12.39
N ARG A 10 6.62 13.25 -13.36
CA ARG A 10 7.56 14.14 -14.02
C ARG A 10 7.98 15.38 -13.22
N SER A 11 7.20 15.84 -12.23
CA SER A 11 7.64 16.97 -11.39
C SER A 11 8.62 16.58 -10.29
N LEU A 12 8.93 15.28 -10.15
CA LEU A 12 10.02 14.75 -9.34
C LEU A 12 11.38 14.80 -10.07
N VAL A 13 11.40 15.24 -11.33
CA VAL A 13 12.60 15.24 -12.18
C VAL A 13 12.79 16.62 -12.84
N GLU A 14 13.12 17.63 -12.04
CA GLU A 14 14.05 18.64 -12.54
C GLU A 14 15.45 18.01 -12.58
N PRO A 15 16.31 18.36 -13.55
CA PRO A 15 17.61 17.73 -13.71
C PRO A 15 18.52 18.09 -12.52
N LEU A 16 18.58 17.19 -11.54
CA LEU A 16 19.56 17.15 -10.45
C LEU A 16 21.03 17.20 -10.93
N GLY A 17 21.27 17.16 -12.25
CA GLY A 17 22.59 17.20 -12.87
C GLY A 17 23.47 18.40 -12.48
N GLY A 18 22.87 19.52 -12.03
CA GLY A 18 23.63 20.69 -11.56
C GLY A 18 24.08 20.63 -10.09
N LEU A 19 23.35 19.91 -9.21
CA LEU A 19 23.64 19.83 -7.76
C LEU A 19 24.52 18.62 -7.39
N LEU A 20 24.50 17.56 -8.20
CA LEU A 20 25.22 16.31 -7.93
C LEU A 20 26.75 16.44 -7.95
N GLY A 21 27.30 17.49 -8.56
CA GLY A 21 28.75 17.74 -8.61
C GLY A 21 29.39 18.10 -7.26
N ARG A 22 28.59 18.43 -6.24
CA ARG A 22 29.05 18.84 -4.90
C ARG A 22 28.68 17.86 -3.77
N LEU A 23 27.89 16.85 -4.06
CA LEU A 23 27.50 15.84 -3.08
C LEU A 23 28.56 14.75 -3.01
N ASP A 24 28.83 14.26 -1.80
CA ASP A 24 29.71 13.12 -1.67
C ASP A 24 29.05 11.85 -2.27
N ARG A 25 29.87 10.87 -2.66
CA ARG A 25 29.39 9.63 -3.28
C ARG A 25 28.42 8.84 -2.39
N ARG A 26 28.52 9.00 -1.07
CA ARG A 26 27.64 8.32 -0.11
C ARG A 26 26.24 8.96 -0.13
N THR A 27 26.15 10.29 -0.18
CA THR A 27 24.87 11.00 -0.33
C THR A 27 24.17 10.62 -1.63
N VAL A 28 24.88 10.56 -2.75
CA VAL A 28 24.29 10.16 -4.04
C VAL A 28 23.73 8.74 -3.98
N ARG A 29 24.48 7.80 -3.42
CA ARG A 29 24.01 6.41 -3.24
C ARG A 29 22.79 6.33 -2.32
N TYR A 30 22.81 7.07 -1.20
CA TYR A 30 21.66 7.14 -0.30
C TYR A 30 20.41 7.63 -1.03
N LEU A 31 20.49 8.73 -1.78
CA LEU A 31 19.35 9.27 -2.52
C LEU A 31 18.79 8.26 -3.53
N GLN A 32 19.66 7.51 -4.23
CA GLN A 32 19.24 6.45 -5.13
C GLN A 32 18.50 5.32 -4.40
N LEU A 33 18.97 4.93 -3.21
CA LEU A 33 18.31 3.89 -2.41
C LEU A 33 16.96 4.37 -1.86
N SER A 34 16.87 5.63 -1.42
CA SER A 34 15.62 6.24 -1.00
C SER A 34 14.63 6.30 -2.17
N GLU A 35 15.08 6.72 -3.36
CA GLU A 35 14.26 6.76 -4.58
C GLU A 35 13.66 5.39 -4.91
N VAL A 36 14.47 4.33 -4.91
CA VAL A 36 14.00 2.96 -5.15
C VAL A 36 12.97 2.52 -4.11
N SER A 37 13.22 2.83 -2.83
CA SER A 37 12.26 2.52 -1.75
C SER A 37 10.94 3.25 -1.95
N LEU A 38 10.97 4.52 -2.33
CA LEU A 38 9.79 5.35 -2.57
C LEU A 38 8.98 4.86 -3.79
N VAL A 39 9.65 4.38 -4.83
CA VAL A 39 9.00 3.77 -6.00
C VAL A 39 8.26 2.50 -5.59
N LEU A 40 8.93 1.59 -4.85
CA LEU A 40 8.31 0.35 -4.36
C LEU A 40 7.11 0.63 -3.44
N LEU A 41 7.23 1.60 -2.52
CA LEU A 41 6.13 2.03 -1.65
C LEU A 41 4.96 2.62 -2.44
N SER A 42 5.23 3.41 -3.49
CA SER A 42 4.17 3.98 -4.32
C SER A 42 3.42 2.89 -5.10
N LEU A 43 4.12 1.88 -5.59
CA LEU A 43 3.50 0.72 -6.22
C LEU A 43 2.66 -0.08 -5.23
N MET A 44 3.18 -0.30 -4.02
CA MET A 44 2.44 -0.95 -2.94
C MET A 44 1.12 -0.22 -2.64
N GLN A 45 1.17 1.11 -2.52
CA GLN A 45 -0.01 1.96 -2.29
C GLN A 45 -1.05 1.79 -3.41
N ASP A 46 -0.61 1.86 -4.67
CA ASP A 46 -1.49 1.73 -5.84
C ASP A 46 -2.08 0.31 -5.95
N MET A 47 -1.30 -0.73 -5.65
CA MET A 47 -1.79 -2.13 -5.61
C MET A 47 -2.83 -2.34 -4.51
N GLN A 48 -2.61 -1.79 -3.31
CA GLN A 48 -3.57 -1.84 -2.21
C GLN A 48 -4.87 -1.09 -2.53
N LEU A 49 -4.77 0.03 -3.23
CA LEU A 49 -5.92 0.81 -3.67
C LEU A 49 -6.70 0.05 -4.75
N HIS A 50 -6.00 -0.49 -5.76
CA HIS A 50 -6.60 -1.34 -6.78
C HIS A 50 -7.31 -2.57 -6.18
N ARG A 51 -6.70 -3.22 -5.18
CA ARG A 51 -7.34 -4.32 -4.43
C ARG A 51 -8.67 -3.88 -3.81
N GLY A 52 -8.66 -2.80 -3.03
CA GLY A 52 -9.86 -2.32 -2.36
C GLY A 52 -10.98 -2.00 -3.35
N LEU A 53 -10.65 -1.32 -4.44
CA LEU A 53 -11.59 -0.94 -5.49
C LEU A 53 -12.11 -2.13 -6.29
N SER A 54 -11.25 -3.06 -6.71
CA SER A 54 -11.65 -4.26 -7.47
C SER A 54 -12.53 -5.18 -6.63
N CYS A 55 -12.17 -5.43 -5.38
CA CYS A 55 -13.02 -6.14 -4.41
C CYS A 55 -14.40 -5.49 -4.28
N THR A 56 -14.44 -4.17 -4.15
CA THR A 56 -15.70 -3.41 -4.03
C THR A 56 -16.57 -3.50 -5.30
N VAL A 57 -15.95 -3.49 -6.48
CA VAL A 57 -16.65 -3.64 -7.77
C VAL A 57 -17.17 -5.08 -7.96
N LEU A 58 -16.38 -6.10 -7.61
CA LEU A 58 -16.81 -7.51 -7.65
C LEU A 58 -18.01 -7.78 -6.74
N ASP A 59 -18.10 -7.03 -5.65
CA ASP A 59 -19.21 -7.07 -4.70
C ASP A 59 -20.42 -6.23 -5.14
N GLY A 60 -20.42 -5.73 -6.38
CA GLY A 60 -21.57 -5.11 -7.05
C GLY A 60 -21.64 -3.58 -6.94
N ARG A 61 -20.69 -2.91 -6.27
CA ARG A 61 -20.68 -1.44 -6.16
C ARG A 61 -20.03 -0.79 -7.38
N VAL A 62 -20.83 -0.59 -8.43
CA VAL A 62 -20.38 -0.07 -9.73
C VAL A 62 -19.88 1.38 -9.69
N ASP A 63 -20.22 2.15 -8.66
CA ASP A 63 -19.82 3.56 -8.51
C ASP A 63 -18.29 3.73 -8.41
N PHE A 64 -17.57 2.66 -8.04
CA PHE A 64 -16.11 2.64 -7.93
C PHE A 64 -15.38 2.30 -9.24
N VAL A 65 -16.09 1.92 -10.31
CA VAL A 65 -15.46 1.45 -11.58
C VAL A 65 -14.54 2.51 -12.18
N ARG A 66 -14.96 3.78 -12.18
CA ARG A 66 -14.15 4.87 -12.74
C ARG A 66 -12.84 5.07 -11.97
N GLU A 67 -12.90 5.01 -10.64
CA GLU A 67 -11.72 5.14 -9.78
C GLU A 67 -10.80 3.93 -9.96
N LEU A 68 -11.38 2.72 -10.04
CA LEU A 68 -10.66 1.48 -10.30
C LEU A 68 -9.87 1.53 -11.61
N ASP A 69 -10.53 1.91 -12.72
CA ASP A 69 -9.87 1.99 -14.03
C ASP A 69 -8.75 3.05 -14.04
N ALA A 70 -8.95 4.17 -13.33
CA ALA A 70 -7.93 5.21 -13.20
C ALA A 70 -6.70 4.71 -12.42
N VAL A 71 -6.90 4.02 -11.30
CA VAL A 71 -5.83 3.43 -10.49
C VAL A 71 -5.12 2.31 -11.24
N GLY A 72 -5.86 1.40 -11.87
CA GLY A 72 -5.29 0.31 -12.69
C GLY A 72 -4.44 0.86 -13.84
N GLY A 73 -4.94 1.86 -14.56
CA GLY A 73 -4.18 2.52 -15.62
C GLY A 73 -2.94 3.26 -15.10
N LYS A 74 -3.02 3.90 -13.93
CA LYS A 74 -1.86 4.54 -13.27
C LYS A 74 -0.78 3.50 -12.93
N LEU A 75 -1.17 2.40 -12.30
CA LEU A 75 -0.28 1.33 -11.88
C LEU A 75 0.41 0.67 -13.10
N GLN A 76 -0.33 0.36 -14.17
CA GLN A 76 0.24 -0.20 -15.39
C GLN A 76 1.30 0.73 -16.02
N ARG A 77 1.03 2.04 -16.07
CA ARG A 77 2.00 3.04 -16.58
C ARG A 77 3.23 3.14 -15.68
N ALA A 78 3.04 3.09 -14.36
CA ALA A 78 4.14 3.14 -13.39
C ALA A 78 5.07 1.92 -13.55
N LEU A 79 4.52 0.72 -13.71
CA LEU A 79 5.29 -0.50 -13.92
C LEU A 79 6.06 -0.49 -15.24
N HIS A 80 5.46 -0.02 -16.35
CA HIS A 80 6.20 0.14 -17.61
C HIS A 80 7.33 1.17 -17.49
N THR A 81 7.07 2.30 -16.84
CA THR A 81 8.08 3.35 -16.62
C THR A 81 9.25 2.83 -15.79
N LEU A 82 8.95 2.04 -14.75
CA LEU A 82 9.95 1.42 -13.88
C LEU A 82 10.84 0.43 -14.64
N GLU A 83 10.25 -0.38 -15.52
CA GLU A 83 10.99 -1.30 -16.39
C GLU A 83 11.92 -0.54 -17.35
N ASP A 84 11.43 0.52 -18.00
CA ASP A 84 12.22 1.33 -18.94
C ASP A 84 13.40 2.05 -18.26
N GLN A 85 13.16 2.56 -17.05
CA GLN A 85 14.16 3.30 -16.28
C GLN A 85 15.19 2.38 -15.65
N TYR A 86 14.71 1.40 -14.87
CA TYR A 86 15.55 0.60 -14.00
C TYR A 86 15.70 -0.85 -14.44
N GLY A 87 14.66 -1.48 -15.00
CA GLY A 87 14.62 -2.86 -15.54
C GLY A 87 15.77 -3.78 -15.09
N SER A 88 16.55 -4.27 -16.06
CA SER A 88 17.75 -5.09 -15.78
C SER A 88 18.97 -4.28 -15.32
N ARG A 89 18.87 -2.94 -15.22
CA ARG A 89 19.96 -2.03 -14.86
C ARG A 89 20.15 -1.88 -13.35
N HIS A 90 19.10 -2.11 -12.57
CA HIS A 90 19.16 -2.01 -11.11
C HIS A 90 18.94 -3.38 -10.47
N ALA A 91 19.78 -3.73 -9.49
CA ALA A 91 19.85 -5.08 -8.93
C ALA A 91 18.52 -5.59 -8.37
N VAL A 92 17.70 -4.72 -7.76
CA VAL A 92 16.38 -5.10 -7.22
C VAL A 92 15.42 -5.56 -8.31
N PHE A 93 15.40 -4.89 -9.46
CA PHE A 93 14.43 -5.16 -10.53
C PHE A 93 14.93 -6.24 -11.52
N ALA A 94 16.23 -6.53 -11.50
CA ALA A 94 16.82 -7.65 -12.23
C ALA A 94 16.57 -9.01 -11.55
N ARG A 95 16.13 -9.03 -10.29
CA ARG A 95 15.91 -10.25 -9.49
C ARG A 95 14.66 -11.02 -9.92
N GLY A 96 14.70 -12.34 -9.72
CA GLY A 96 13.60 -13.24 -10.07
C GLY A 96 12.32 -12.94 -9.29
N GLU A 97 12.44 -12.49 -8.04
CA GLU A 97 11.32 -12.15 -7.16
C GLU A 97 10.52 -10.95 -7.73
N TRP A 98 11.21 -9.93 -8.24
CA TRP A 98 10.57 -8.80 -8.89
C TRP A 98 9.88 -9.21 -10.20
N GLN A 99 10.55 -10.01 -11.03
CA GLN A 99 9.98 -10.47 -12.29
C GLN A 99 8.72 -11.33 -12.05
N ALA A 100 8.77 -12.25 -11.08
CA ALA A 100 7.62 -13.05 -10.68
C ALA A 100 6.46 -12.21 -10.10
N LEU A 101 6.76 -11.10 -9.42
CA LEU A 101 5.74 -10.16 -8.95
C LEU A 101 5.08 -9.43 -10.12
N ARG A 102 5.86 -8.95 -11.08
CA ARG A 102 5.38 -8.27 -12.29
C ARG A 102 4.50 -9.19 -13.15
N ASP A 103 4.93 -10.42 -13.37
CA ASP A 103 4.18 -11.40 -14.16
C ASP A 103 2.84 -11.75 -13.49
N ARG A 104 2.83 -11.90 -12.16
CA ARG A 104 1.59 -12.11 -11.39
C ARG A 104 0.67 -10.90 -11.46
N TRP A 105 1.21 -9.68 -11.38
CA TRP A 105 0.41 -8.47 -11.57
C TRP A 105 -0.23 -8.44 -12.96
N GLU A 106 0.53 -8.70 -14.02
CA GLU A 106 0.00 -8.65 -15.40
C GLU A 106 -1.11 -9.69 -15.61
N ALA A 107 -0.93 -10.90 -15.06
CA ALA A 107 -1.96 -11.94 -15.09
C ALA A 107 -3.22 -11.51 -14.31
N LEU A 108 -3.06 -10.91 -13.13
CA LEU A 108 -4.18 -10.46 -12.31
C LEU A 108 -4.91 -9.28 -12.94
N TYR A 109 -4.18 -8.28 -13.46
CA TYR A 109 -4.73 -7.10 -14.10
C TYR A 109 -5.68 -7.45 -15.26
N ARG A 110 -5.36 -8.51 -16.02
CA ARG A 110 -6.19 -8.99 -17.13
C ARG A 110 -7.41 -9.79 -16.70
N ASN A 111 -7.32 -10.54 -15.59
CA ASN A 111 -8.29 -11.59 -15.26
C ASN A 111 -9.03 -11.37 -13.93
N TRP A 112 -8.79 -10.28 -13.19
CA TRP A 112 -9.39 -10.07 -11.87
C TRP A 112 -10.92 -10.08 -11.88
N ARG A 113 -11.53 -9.67 -13.02
CA ARG A 113 -12.99 -9.64 -13.20
C ARG A 113 -13.63 -11.03 -13.20
N ASP A 114 -12.83 -12.07 -13.47
CA ASP A 114 -13.29 -13.46 -13.50
C ASP A 114 -13.14 -14.14 -12.13
N LEU A 115 -12.61 -13.44 -11.12
CA LEU A 115 -12.40 -13.95 -9.77
C LEU A 115 -13.58 -13.61 -8.85
N ASP A 116 -13.84 -14.47 -7.87
CA ASP A 116 -14.67 -14.09 -6.73
C ASP A 116 -13.94 -13.09 -5.80
N PHE A 117 -14.68 -12.47 -4.88
CA PHE A 117 -14.15 -11.48 -3.94
C PHE A 117 -12.90 -11.97 -3.19
N PHE A 118 -12.95 -13.18 -2.59
CA PHE A 118 -11.86 -13.67 -1.74
C PHE A 118 -10.65 -14.10 -2.56
N THR A 119 -10.87 -14.68 -3.73
CA THR A 119 -9.80 -15.05 -4.66
C THR A 119 -9.10 -13.79 -5.17
N ASN A 120 -9.85 -12.74 -5.53
CA ASN A 120 -9.31 -11.44 -5.91
C ASN A 120 -8.54 -10.77 -4.77
N LEU A 121 -9.12 -10.77 -3.57
CA LEU A 121 -8.51 -10.22 -2.36
C LEU A 121 -7.16 -10.88 -2.09
N ASN A 122 -7.13 -12.21 -2.06
CA ASN A 122 -5.93 -12.99 -1.79
C ASN A 122 -4.85 -12.77 -2.86
N ALA A 123 -5.20 -12.82 -4.15
CA ALA A 123 -4.24 -12.63 -5.24
C ALA A 123 -3.55 -11.25 -5.18
N HIS A 124 -4.30 -10.19 -4.87
CA HIS A 124 -3.72 -8.87 -4.67
C HIS A 124 -2.87 -8.80 -3.40
N SER A 125 -3.30 -9.41 -2.30
CA SER A 125 -2.54 -9.40 -1.04
C SER A 125 -1.21 -10.13 -1.17
N GLU A 126 -1.13 -11.21 -1.95
CA GLU A 126 0.14 -11.86 -2.26
C GLU A 126 1.10 -10.95 -3.03
N LEU A 127 0.60 -10.12 -3.96
CA LEU A 127 1.43 -9.13 -4.66
C LEU A 127 1.94 -8.07 -3.70
N VAL A 128 1.07 -7.52 -2.85
CA VAL A 128 1.43 -6.49 -1.88
C VAL A 128 2.47 -7.03 -0.88
N LEU A 129 2.28 -8.25 -0.35
CA LEU A 129 3.24 -8.91 0.52
C LEU A 129 4.57 -9.19 -0.20
N GLY A 130 4.55 -9.48 -1.50
CA GLY A 130 5.75 -9.56 -2.32
C GLY A 130 6.53 -8.25 -2.36
N VAL A 131 5.85 -7.10 -2.51
CA VAL A 131 6.50 -5.79 -2.45
C VAL A 131 7.07 -5.50 -1.05
N VAL A 132 6.32 -5.84 0.01
CA VAL A 132 6.77 -5.70 1.41
C VAL A 132 8.06 -6.49 1.63
N GLU A 133 8.14 -7.72 1.14
CA GLU A 133 9.34 -8.56 1.28
C GLU A 133 10.53 -8.00 0.48
N ILE A 134 10.30 -7.52 -0.74
CA ILE A 134 11.35 -6.86 -1.53
C ILE A 134 11.88 -5.62 -0.80
N LEU A 135 11.00 -4.78 -0.24
CA LEU A 135 11.37 -3.63 0.57
C LEU A 135 12.20 -4.02 1.79
N ARG A 136 11.79 -5.07 2.50
CA ARG A 136 12.49 -5.60 3.69
C ARG A 136 13.90 -6.05 3.34
N LEU A 137 14.04 -6.91 2.34
CA LEU A 137 15.34 -7.42 1.88
C LEU A 137 16.24 -6.28 1.38
N PHE A 138 15.66 -5.35 0.61
CA PHE A 138 16.39 -4.18 0.12
C PHE A 138 16.93 -3.32 1.26
N ALA A 139 16.12 -3.06 2.29
CA ALA A 139 16.57 -2.30 3.45
C ALA A 139 17.68 -3.01 4.23
N GLU A 140 17.59 -4.32 4.40
CA GLU A 140 18.60 -5.14 5.10
C GLU A 140 19.94 -5.15 4.36
N GLU A 141 19.91 -5.35 3.04
CA GLU A 141 21.12 -5.33 2.19
C GLU A 141 21.83 -3.98 2.21
N HIS A 142 21.09 -2.89 2.36
CA HIS A 142 21.60 -1.52 2.29
C HIS A 142 21.63 -0.80 3.64
N ALA A 143 21.55 -1.55 4.75
CA ALA A 143 21.41 -0.98 6.09
C ALA A 143 22.54 0.01 6.46
N ALA A 144 23.77 -0.26 6.01
CA ALA A 144 24.92 0.62 6.26
C ALA A 144 24.79 2.02 5.60
N LEU A 145 24.08 2.10 4.47
CA LEU A 145 23.85 3.34 3.75
C LEU A 145 22.56 4.04 4.20
N LEU A 146 21.49 3.28 4.44
CA LEU A 146 20.19 3.82 4.88
C LEU A 146 20.20 4.29 6.33
N GLY A 147 21.01 3.64 7.18
CA GLY A 147 21.00 3.84 8.63
C GLY A 147 19.84 3.11 9.32
N MET A 148 20.02 2.81 10.61
CA MET A 148 19.12 1.95 11.39
C MET A 148 17.69 2.46 11.47
N GLN A 149 17.50 3.78 11.57
CA GLN A 149 16.17 4.39 11.69
C GLN A 149 15.32 4.14 10.44
N ARG A 150 15.87 4.37 9.25
CA ARG A 150 15.16 4.16 7.98
C ARG A 150 14.91 2.68 7.70
N VAL A 151 15.87 1.83 8.05
CA VAL A 151 15.68 0.37 8.02
C VAL A 151 14.53 -0.05 8.93
N ALA A 152 14.43 0.49 10.14
CA ALA A 152 13.34 0.20 11.06
C ALA A 152 11.97 0.62 10.48
N VAL A 153 11.89 1.81 9.87
CA VAL A 153 10.68 2.29 9.18
C VAL A 153 10.28 1.34 8.04
N ILE A 154 11.19 1.01 7.13
CA ILE A 154 10.91 0.12 5.98
C ILE A 154 10.51 -1.29 6.45
N ARG A 155 11.04 -1.78 7.57
CA ARG A 155 10.69 -3.10 8.11
C ARG A 155 9.35 -3.13 8.84
N ALA A 156 9.03 -2.09 9.62
CA ALA A 156 7.89 -2.12 10.52
C ALA A 156 6.61 -1.54 9.91
N TRP A 157 6.72 -0.51 9.07
CA TRP A 157 5.55 0.26 8.67
C TRP A 157 4.78 -0.34 7.50
N PRO A 158 5.41 -0.85 6.41
CA PRO A 158 4.67 -1.47 5.31
C PRO A 158 3.75 -2.63 5.74
N PRO A 159 4.17 -3.58 6.60
CA PRO A 159 3.26 -4.61 7.10
C PRO A 159 2.03 -4.05 7.82
N MET A 160 2.22 -3.01 8.66
CA MET A 160 1.12 -2.35 9.36
C MET A 160 0.14 -1.70 8.38
N VAL A 161 0.65 -0.93 7.41
CA VAL A 161 -0.19 -0.28 6.37
C VAL A 161 -0.95 -1.33 5.56
N GLU A 162 -0.35 -2.49 5.34
CA GLU A 162 -1.03 -3.59 4.67
C GLU A 162 -2.17 -4.19 5.47
N HIS A 163 -2.04 -4.33 6.79
CA HIS A 163 -3.18 -4.74 7.61
C HIS A 163 -4.32 -3.70 7.56
N LEU A 164 -4.02 -2.40 7.55
CA LEU A 164 -5.04 -1.36 7.33
C LEU A 164 -5.67 -1.47 5.94
N GLY A 165 -4.87 -1.67 4.89
CA GLY A 165 -5.36 -1.88 3.53
C GLY A 165 -6.26 -3.10 3.40
N MET A 166 -6.02 -4.16 4.17
CA MET A 166 -6.85 -5.36 4.23
C MET A 166 -8.17 -5.10 4.96
N LEU A 167 -8.11 -4.44 6.11
CA LEU A 167 -9.29 -4.01 6.84
C LEU A 167 -10.19 -3.11 5.98
N ARG A 168 -9.62 -2.26 5.13
CA ARG A 168 -10.38 -1.42 4.20
C ARG A 168 -11.23 -2.25 3.24
N ALA A 169 -10.64 -3.28 2.63
CA ALA A 169 -11.35 -4.13 1.68
C ALA A 169 -12.40 -5.02 2.39
N LEU A 170 -12.05 -5.58 3.54
CA LEU A 170 -12.94 -6.42 4.34
C LEU A 170 -14.12 -5.62 4.93
N GLY A 171 -13.85 -4.42 5.46
CA GLY A 171 -14.89 -3.56 6.00
C GLY A 171 -15.91 -3.16 4.94
N LEU A 172 -15.48 -2.89 3.70
CA LEU A 172 -16.41 -2.60 2.59
C LEU A 172 -17.32 -3.78 2.27
N TYR A 173 -16.77 -4.99 2.28
CA TYR A 173 -17.55 -6.23 2.14
C TYR A 173 -18.57 -6.37 3.28
N SER A 174 -18.17 -6.12 4.53
CA SER A 174 -19.11 -6.12 5.68
C SER A 174 -20.27 -5.14 5.48
N LEU A 175 -20.00 -3.95 4.93
CA LEU A 175 -21.01 -2.91 4.72
C LEU A 175 -21.93 -3.17 3.52
N ALA A 176 -21.56 -4.10 2.64
CA ALA A 176 -22.36 -4.51 1.49
C ALA A 176 -23.20 -5.77 1.75
N ALA A 177 -22.72 -6.65 2.63
CA ALA A 177 -23.45 -7.84 3.05
C ALA A 177 -24.81 -7.44 3.65
N THR A 178 -25.90 -7.83 2.98
CA THR A 178 -27.25 -7.36 3.31
C THR A 178 -28.05 -8.32 4.18
N ASP A 179 -27.63 -9.58 4.37
CA ASP A 179 -28.26 -10.54 5.29
C ASP A 179 -27.28 -11.65 5.72
N ASP A 180 -27.33 -12.01 7.02
CA ASP A 180 -26.92 -13.21 7.79
C ASP A 180 -25.73 -14.11 7.39
N LEU A 181 -24.97 -13.75 6.36
CA LEU A 181 -23.81 -14.47 5.84
C LEU A 181 -22.58 -13.57 5.88
N ALA A 182 -22.27 -13.02 7.07
CA ALA A 182 -20.87 -12.80 7.38
C ALA A 182 -20.21 -14.19 7.38
N ASP A 183 -19.72 -14.60 6.20
CA ASP A 183 -18.99 -15.85 6.01
C ASP A 183 -17.99 -15.99 7.16
N GLN A 184 -17.98 -17.14 7.85
CA GLN A 184 -17.06 -17.38 8.96
C GLN A 184 -15.60 -17.11 8.53
N ARG A 185 -15.30 -17.32 7.24
CA ARG A 185 -14.03 -16.94 6.61
C ARG A 185 -13.78 -15.43 6.62
N HIS A 186 -14.79 -14.63 6.30
CA HIS A 186 -14.75 -13.16 6.35
C HIS A 186 -14.42 -12.67 7.75
N GLN A 187 -15.21 -13.10 8.74
CA GLN A 187 -15.05 -12.67 10.13
C GLN A 187 -13.68 -13.07 10.67
N ALA A 188 -13.24 -14.31 10.40
CA ALA A 188 -11.90 -14.77 10.79
C ALA A 188 -10.78 -13.94 10.15
N ALA A 189 -10.91 -13.59 8.86
CA ALA A 189 -9.94 -12.74 8.19
C ALA A 189 -9.90 -11.32 8.80
N MET A 190 -11.06 -10.70 9.00
CA MET A 190 -11.16 -9.35 9.56
C MET A 190 -10.61 -9.29 10.99
N THR A 191 -10.95 -10.25 11.85
CA THR A 191 -10.39 -10.37 13.21
C THR A 191 -8.87 -10.59 13.20
N SER A 192 -8.37 -11.44 12.31
CA SER A 192 -6.92 -11.69 12.17
C SER A 192 -6.16 -10.41 11.78
N HIS A 193 -6.65 -9.69 10.76
CA HIS A 193 -6.03 -8.44 10.31
C HIS A 193 -6.19 -7.31 11.33
N TYR A 194 -7.30 -7.25 12.07
CA TYR A 194 -7.48 -6.31 13.19
C TYR A 194 -6.39 -6.50 14.25
N HIS A 195 -6.25 -7.73 14.78
CA HIS A 195 -5.23 -8.00 15.79
C HIS A 195 -3.80 -7.79 15.28
N ALA A 196 -3.54 -8.11 14.01
CA ALA A 196 -2.25 -7.86 13.40
C ALA A 196 -1.97 -6.37 13.22
N ALA A 197 -2.97 -5.57 12.81
CA ALA A 197 -2.88 -4.11 12.76
C ALA A 197 -2.56 -3.52 14.14
N CYS A 198 -3.28 -3.92 15.20
CA CYS A 198 -2.99 -3.43 16.56
C CYS A 198 -1.55 -3.76 17.00
N ARG A 199 -1.10 -5.00 16.81
CA ARG A 199 0.28 -5.40 17.17
C ARG A 199 1.34 -4.62 16.39
N THR A 200 1.13 -4.46 15.09
CA THR A 200 2.11 -3.80 14.21
C THR A 200 2.08 -2.28 14.35
N LEU A 201 0.93 -1.67 14.68
CA LEU A 201 0.81 -0.26 15.04
C LEU A 201 1.64 0.09 16.27
N SER A 202 1.56 -0.71 17.34
CA SER A 202 2.41 -0.51 18.52
C SER A 202 3.91 -0.64 18.19
N ALA A 203 4.27 -1.50 17.22
CA ALA A 203 5.65 -1.61 16.75
C ALA A 203 6.08 -0.39 15.92
N ALA A 204 5.21 0.09 15.03
CA ALA A 204 5.44 1.27 14.20
C ALA A 204 5.58 2.54 15.06
N ALA A 205 4.75 2.70 16.10
CA ALA A 205 4.81 3.80 17.06
C ALA A 205 6.17 3.88 17.78
N ARG A 206 6.78 2.73 18.11
CA ARG A 206 8.14 2.68 18.68
C ARG A 206 9.24 3.12 17.72
N CYS A 207 8.96 3.22 16.43
CA CYS A 207 9.88 3.71 15.40
C CYS A 207 9.64 5.19 15.07
N GLU A 208 9.27 5.99 16.08
CA GLU A 208 9.04 7.44 15.96
C GLU A 208 7.99 7.77 14.90
N ALA A 209 6.84 7.08 14.92
CA ALA A 209 5.69 7.47 14.11
C ALA A 209 5.13 8.83 14.56
N ASP A 210 4.44 9.52 13.65
CA ASP A 210 3.75 10.76 14.00
C ASP A 210 2.57 10.44 14.91
N ASP A 211 2.50 11.08 16.07
CA ASP A 211 1.44 10.87 17.08
C ASP A 211 0.04 11.03 16.48
N LEU A 212 -0.13 11.96 15.52
CA LEU A 212 -1.41 12.16 14.84
C LEU A 212 -1.78 10.93 14.00
N VAL A 213 -0.84 10.39 13.24
CA VAL A 213 -1.08 9.23 12.37
C VAL A 213 -1.36 7.98 13.21
N VAL A 214 -0.69 7.83 14.35
CA VAL A 214 -0.96 6.75 15.30
C VAL A 214 -2.37 6.90 15.88
N SER A 215 -2.72 8.10 16.37
CA SER A 215 -4.04 8.36 16.96
C SER A 215 -5.18 8.16 15.96
N GLU A 216 -5.04 8.60 14.72
CA GLU A 216 -6.01 8.36 13.66
C GLU A 216 -6.15 6.86 13.33
N SER A 217 -5.05 6.11 13.39
CA SER A 217 -5.07 4.66 13.21
C SER A 217 -5.77 3.93 14.35
N GLU A 218 -5.58 4.36 15.60
CA GLU A 218 -6.28 3.82 16.76
C GLU A 218 -7.78 4.10 16.69
N ALA A 219 -8.17 5.34 16.36
CA ALA A 219 -9.57 5.70 16.16
C ALA A 219 -10.23 4.84 15.06
N MET A 220 -9.50 4.59 13.98
CA MET A 220 -9.96 3.71 12.92
C MET A 220 -10.11 2.25 13.38
N LEU A 221 -9.13 1.73 14.10
CA LEU A 221 -9.18 0.35 14.60
C LEU A 221 -10.34 0.15 15.58
N HIS A 222 -10.69 1.17 16.38
CA HIS A 222 -11.91 1.15 17.18
C HIS A 222 -13.18 1.13 16.34
N ALA A 223 -13.24 1.85 15.21
CA ALA A 223 -14.38 1.77 14.31
C ALA A 223 -14.52 0.37 13.67
N VAL A 224 -13.39 -0.25 13.29
CA VAL A 224 -13.35 -1.64 12.79
C VAL A 224 -13.79 -2.64 13.86
N GLU A 225 -13.37 -2.45 15.11
CA GLU A 225 -13.78 -3.27 16.24
C GLU A 225 -15.29 -3.18 16.49
N ALA A 226 -15.87 -1.97 16.41
CA ALA A 226 -17.32 -1.80 16.51
C ALA A 226 -18.05 -2.56 15.40
N MET A 227 -17.56 -2.52 14.16
CA MET A 227 -18.12 -3.31 13.04
C MET A 227 -18.02 -4.82 13.26
N LEU A 228 -16.98 -5.30 13.96
CA LEU A 228 -16.84 -6.72 14.31
C LEU A 228 -17.82 -7.15 15.40
N GLN A 229 -18.22 -6.22 16.27
CA GLN A 229 -19.14 -6.49 17.39
C GLN A 229 -20.61 -6.36 17.00
N ASP A 230 -20.93 -5.44 16.08
CA ASP A 230 -22.29 -5.21 15.59
C ASP A 230 -22.32 -5.05 14.06
N ALA A 231 -22.65 -6.15 13.37
CA ALA A 231 -22.79 -6.17 11.91
C ALA A 231 -23.96 -5.32 11.39
N GLN A 232 -24.89 -4.88 12.26
CA GLN A 232 -26.00 -4.01 11.87
C GLN A 232 -25.62 -2.53 11.88
N GLN A 233 -24.43 -2.17 12.38
CA GLN A 233 -23.94 -0.79 12.37
C GLN A 233 -23.53 -0.38 10.94
N ARG A 234 -24.55 -0.01 10.14
CA ARG A 234 -24.38 0.43 8.76
C ARG A 234 -23.76 1.82 8.73
N SER A 235 -22.47 1.89 8.41
CA SER A 235 -21.83 3.13 7.98
C SER A 235 -21.95 3.27 6.45
N ASP A 236 -21.86 4.51 5.96
CA ASP A 236 -21.76 4.76 4.53
C ASP A 236 -20.45 4.17 3.98
N ALA A 237 -20.54 3.25 3.02
CA ALA A 237 -19.39 2.57 2.43
C ALA A 237 -18.40 3.55 1.79
N GLN A 238 -18.90 4.64 1.19
CA GLN A 238 -18.04 5.66 0.60
C GLN A 238 -17.26 6.42 1.68
N ALA A 239 -17.93 6.85 2.76
CA ALA A 239 -17.28 7.46 3.91
C ALA A 239 -16.24 6.54 4.56
N TYR A 240 -16.56 5.26 4.75
CA TYR A 240 -15.63 4.26 5.28
C TYR A 240 -14.39 4.11 4.39
N PHE A 241 -14.58 3.93 3.08
CA PHE A 241 -13.48 3.83 2.12
C PHE A 241 -12.57 5.07 2.15
N HIS A 242 -13.15 6.27 2.13
CA HIS A 242 -12.39 7.51 2.15
C HIS A 242 -11.63 7.70 3.46
N HIS A 243 -12.25 7.39 4.60
CA HIS A 243 -11.59 7.50 5.89
C HIS A 243 -10.39 6.53 6.00
N MET A 244 -10.58 5.25 5.63
CA MET A 244 -9.50 4.26 5.57
C MET A 244 -8.38 4.68 4.63
N THR A 245 -8.73 5.24 3.47
CA THR A 245 -7.75 5.70 2.48
C THR A 245 -6.95 6.88 3.00
N ALA A 246 -7.58 7.84 3.68
CA ALA A 246 -6.89 8.99 4.26
C ALA A 246 -5.84 8.57 5.31
N VAL A 247 -6.18 7.62 6.20
CA VAL A 247 -5.24 7.10 7.21
C VAL A 247 -4.07 6.37 6.54
N ILE A 248 -4.34 5.52 5.54
CA ILE A 248 -3.30 4.83 4.77
C ILE A 248 -2.39 5.82 4.05
N ASP A 249 -2.96 6.86 3.43
CA ASP A 249 -2.20 7.89 2.72
C ASP A 249 -1.33 8.72 3.67
N ALA A 250 -1.81 9.00 4.88
CA ALA A 250 -1.05 9.68 5.93
C ALA A 250 0.16 8.84 6.39
N TRP A 251 0.01 7.51 6.48
CA TRP A 251 1.13 6.61 6.72
C TRP A 251 2.15 6.65 5.57
N TYR A 252 1.70 6.54 4.31
CA TYR A 252 2.62 6.64 3.18
C TYR A 252 3.34 7.99 3.15
N ALA A 253 2.65 9.11 3.41
CA ALA A 253 3.28 10.43 3.53
C ALA A 253 4.33 10.46 4.64
N SER A 254 4.04 9.85 5.78
CA SER A 254 4.95 9.76 6.92
C SER A 254 6.19 8.90 6.63
N ILE A 255 6.04 7.79 5.90
CA ILE A 255 7.17 6.98 5.40
C ILE A 255 8.02 7.82 4.46
N ARG A 256 7.39 8.49 3.48
CA ARG A 256 8.11 9.30 2.48
C ARG A 256 8.97 10.38 3.13
N SER A 257 8.43 11.09 4.11
CA SER A 257 9.16 12.11 4.88
C SER A 257 10.42 11.53 5.54
N ARG A 258 10.30 10.36 6.21
CA ARG A 258 11.41 9.69 6.91
C ARG A 258 12.49 9.10 6.00
N LEU A 259 12.15 8.86 4.73
CA LEU A 259 13.12 8.38 3.74
C LEU A 259 13.88 9.50 3.02
N LEU A 260 13.40 10.74 3.09
CA LEU A 260 13.99 11.90 2.42
C LEU A 260 14.80 12.82 3.35
N ILE A 261 14.51 12.78 4.65
CA ILE A 261 15.33 13.37 5.73
C ILE A 261 16.41 12.37 6.10
#